data_AF-U9TM13-F1
#
_entry.id   AF-U9TM13-F1
#
_cell.length_a   1.000
_cell.length_b   1.000
_cell.length_c   1.000
_cell.angle_alpha   90.00
_cell.angle_beta   90.00
_cell.angle_gamma   90.00
#
_symmetry.space_group_name_H-M   'P 1'
#
loop_
_entity.id
_entity.type
_entity.pdbx_description
1 polymer ?
#
loop_
_entity_poly.entity_id
_entity_poly.type
_entity_poly.pdbx_seq_one_letter_code
_entity_poly.pdbx_strand_id
1 'polypeptide(L)'
;MINNKLFIKYSFMSIIILLFLFIDVILAIDGRLDAPDNINNFHLVVDFSLTMIVLGLIGCVYVFYRVYMQWILSRKKLAMIYRLPFYTACTDFLINCNFFINMLHTAIYAQVWNNMPCKIIGALNWAFLTINICFYAVIAIITYLRICREIHLNYGKYDYKLWLIVIAGSMIIQLVNIQNNGKRDYWCAAKSGQINSAIILFSTITIVLSIILFCYISILRKVHKAPEFLSSSSSNSRSSRNENTANVRVIAFEHYSEVERKAAKKILSYIAMFILQWIPMLISQGARFVLNEEPWVYVMGTIGRSFGGIGNLIQFILNEGFFPKSYDINYDNENSGISLENTKPKINSKDDKIIIINENSD
;
A
#
# COMPACT_ATOMS: atom_id res chain seq x y z
N MET A 1 -24.04 -18.42 32.31
CA MET A 1 -24.88 -17.60 31.42
C MET A 1 -24.12 -16.33 31.08
N ILE A 2 -23.19 -16.44 30.13
CA ILE A 2 -22.26 -15.36 29.76
C ILE A 2 -22.93 -14.50 28.70
N ASN A 3 -22.86 -13.19 28.89
CA ASN A 3 -23.64 -12.18 28.20
C ASN A 3 -23.32 -12.13 26.69
N ASN A 4 -24.22 -12.67 25.86
CA ASN A 4 -24.12 -12.72 24.38
C ASN A 4 -24.00 -11.34 23.70
N LYS A 5 -24.14 -10.23 24.44
CA LYS A 5 -23.98 -8.87 23.91
C LYS A 5 -22.52 -8.41 23.74
N LEU A 6 -21.55 -9.06 24.38
CA LEU A 6 -20.13 -8.69 24.21
C LEU A 6 -19.54 -9.25 22.90
N PHE A 7 -19.98 -10.46 22.51
CA PHE A 7 -19.53 -11.15 21.31
C PHE A 7 -19.96 -10.47 20.01
N ILE A 8 -21.15 -9.86 20.00
CA ILE A 8 -21.70 -9.18 18.81
C ILE A 8 -21.04 -7.81 18.60
N LYS A 9 -20.44 -7.20 19.63
CA LYS A 9 -19.80 -5.87 19.54
C LYS A 9 -18.31 -5.93 19.15
N TYR A 10 -17.65 -7.07 19.33
CA TYR A 10 -16.23 -7.27 18.97
C TYR A 10 -16.01 -8.65 18.31
N SER A 11 -16.52 -8.83 17.09
CA SER A 11 -16.37 -10.06 16.30
C SER A 11 -14.89 -10.47 16.08
N PHE A 12 -13.95 -9.53 16.17
CA PHE A 12 -12.51 -9.78 15.96
C PHE A 12 -11.81 -10.40 17.17
N MET A 13 -12.26 -10.11 18.40
CA MET A 13 -11.61 -10.66 19.60
C MET A 13 -11.84 -12.16 19.75
N SER A 14 -12.99 -12.66 19.31
CA SER A 14 -13.26 -14.10 19.32
C SER A 14 -12.40 -14.87 18.32
N ILE A 15 -12.00 -14.25 17.20
CA ILE A 15 -11.13 -14.87 16.19
C ILE A 15 -9.69 -14.97 16.74
N ILE A 16 -9.23 -13.94 17.45
CA ILE A 16 -7.91 -13.92 18.11
C ILE A 16 -7.82 -15.03 19.17
N ILE A 17 -8.86 -15.20 19.99
CA ILE A 17 -8.92 -16.25 21.02
C ILE A 17 -9.03 -17.64 20.38
N LEU A 18 -9.80 -17.80 19.29
CA LEU A 18 -9.90 -19.08 18.57
C LEU A 18 -8.57 -19.49 17.92
N LEU A 19 -7.80 -18.52 17.40
CA LEU A 19 -6.47 -18.75 16.82
C LEU A 19 -5.41 -19.11 17.87
N PHE A 20 -5.48 -18.53 19.06
CA PHE A 20 -4.61 -18.90 20.19
C PHE A 20 -4.95 -20.27 20.79
N LEU A 21 -6.20 -20.73 20.66
CA LEU A 21 -6.67 -22.02 21.21
C LEU A 21 -6.35 -23.25 20.34
N PHE A 22 -5.79 -23.08 19.13
CA PHE A 22 -5.47 -24.20 18.23
C PHE A 22 -4.02 -24.73 18.36
N ILE A 23 -3.21 -24.22 19.29
CA ILE A 23 -1.78 -24.59 19.47
C ILE A 23 -1.61 -25.66 20.55
N ASP A 24 -2.26 -26.81 20.39
CA ASP A 24 -1.89 -28.02 21.13
C ASP A 24 -2.27 -29.27 20.30
N VAL A 25 -1.46 -29.56 19.28
CA VAL A 25 -1.51 -30.84 18.56
C VAL A 25 -0.09 -31.40 18.47
N ILE A 26 0.24 -32.30 19.40
CA ILE A 26 1.50 -33.03 19.40
C ILE A 26 1.33 -34.30 18.56
N LEU A 27 1.94 -34.35 17.37
CA LEU A 27 2.10 -35.57 16.57
C LEU A 27 3.60 -35.86 16.38
N ALA A 28 4.09 -36.89 17.07
CA ALA A 28 5.50 -37.30 17.04
C ALA A 28 5.90 -37.78 15.63
N ILE A 29 6.78 -37.01 14.98
CA ILE A 29 7.46 -37.34 13.71
C ILE A 29 8.92 -36.90 13.90
N ASP A 30 9.88 -37.72 13.47
CA ASP A 30 11.31 -37.38 13.55
C ASP A 30 11.68 -36.20 12.63
N GLY A 31 12.56 -35.31 13.09
CA GLY A 31 13.05 -34.14 12.33
C GLY A 31 12.25 -32.85 12.48
N ARG A 32 11.49 -32.70 13.57
CA ARG A 32 10.72 -31.49 13.88
C ARG A 32 11.61 -30.32 14.27
N LEU A 33 11.18 -29.11 13.91
CA LEU A 33 11.82 -27.83 14.22
C LEU A 33 11.71 -27.43 15.70
N ASP A 34 10.81 -28.06 16.46
CA ASP A 34 10.56 -27.83 17.88
C ASP A 34 11.31 -28.84 18.78
N ALA A 35 12.46 -29.33 18.31
CA ALA A 35 13.36 -30.13 19.13
C ALA A 35 13.77 -29.37 20.41
N PRO A 36 14.09 -30.08 21.52
CA PRO A 36 14.29 -29.45 22.84
C PRO A 36 15.37 -28.35 22.86
N ASP A 37 16.35 -28.46 21.98
CA ASP A 37 17.45 -27.52 21.79
C ASP A 37 17.04 -26.25 21.04
N ASN A 38 16.01 -26.31 20.20
CA ASN A 38 15.57 -25.19 19.35
C ASN A 38 14.15 -24.68 19.65
N ILE A 39 13.46 -25.27 20.64
CA ILE A 39 12.06 -24.97 20.98
C ILE A 39 11.80 -23.48 21.26
N ASN A 40 12.72 -22.81 21.96
CA ASN A 40 12.59 -21.38 22.26
C ASN A 40 12.66 -20.51 20.99
N ASN A 41 13.54 -20.86 20.05
CA ASN A 41 13.67 -20.16 18.79
C ASN A 41 12.48 -20.43 17.88
N PHE A 42 11.98 -21.67 17.88
CA PHE A 42 10.78 -22.06 17.16
C PHE A 42 9.57 -21.24 17.61
N HIS A 43 9.26 -21.20 18.91
CA HIS A 43 8.17 -20.37 19.43
C HIS A 43 8.38 -18.89 19.15
N LEU A 44 9.60 -18.38 19.36
CA LEU A 44 9.92 -16.98 19.08
C LEU A 44 9.66 -16.60 17.63
N VAL A 45 9.99 -17.45 16.65
CA VAL A 45 9.77 -17.14 15.24
C VAL A 45 8.32 -17.41 14.84
N VAL A 46 7.76 -18.56 15.20
CA VAL A 46 6.45 -19.02 14.73
C VAL A 46 5.32 -18.25 15.39
N ASP A 47 5.30 -18.15 16.72
CA ASP A 47 4.21 -17.50 17.46
C ASP A 47 4.20 -16.00 17.22
N PHE A 48 5.37 -15.38 17.18
CA PHE A 48 5.51 -13.98 16.80
C PHE A 48 5.00 -13.74 15.37
N SER A 49 5.35 -14.62 14.43
CA SER A 49 4.92 -14.48 13.04
C SER A 49 3.42 -14.64 12.89
N LEU A 50 2.82 -15.65 13.50
CA LEU A 50 1.37 -15.82 13.48
C LEU A 50 0.64 -14.62 14.11
N THR A 51 1.13 -14.11 15.24
CA THR A 51 0.55 -12.92 15.89
C THR A 51 0.58 -11.71 14.97
N MET A 52 1.74 -11.42 14.36
CA MET A 52 1.90 -10.29 13.44
C MET A 52 1.03 -10.44 12.18
N ILE A 53 0.94 -11.64 11.62
CA ILE A 53 0.11 -11.94 10.44
C ILE A 53 -1.37 -11.70 10.77
N VAL A 54 -1.85 -12.18 11.91
CA VAL A 54 -3.25 -12.00 12.33
C VAL A 54 -3.57 -10.52 12.50
N LEU A 55 -2.69 -9.75 13.15
CA LEU A 55 -2.86 -8.30 13.27
C LEU A 55 -2.88 -7.61 11.90
N GLY A 56 -2.01 -8.04 10.98
CA GLY A 56 -1.98 -7.56 9.59
C GLY A 56 -3.28 -7.85 8.83
N LEU A 57 -3.83 -9.06 8.95
CA LEU A 57 -5.09 -9.45 8.33
C LEU A 57 -6.27 -8.66 8.90
N ILE A 58 -6.34 -8.47 10.22
CA ILE A 58 -7.37 -7.64 10.87
C ILE A 58 -7.31 -6.22 10.33
N GLY A 59 -6.11 -5.65 10.19
CA GLY A 59 -5.91 -4.34 9.59
C GLY A 59 -6.46 -4.24 8.17
N CYS A 60 -6.17 -5.24 7.32
CA CYS A 60 -6.69 -5.28 5.96
C CYS A 60 -8.22 -5.38 5.92
N VAL A 61 -8.81 -6.28 6.71
CA VAL A 61 -10.28 -6.47 6.78
C VAL A 61 -10.97 -5.19 7.26
N TYR A 62 -10.38 -4.49 8.25
CA TYR A 62 -10.91 -3.21 8.70
C TYR A 62 -10.93 -2.17 7.58
N VAL A 63 -9.85 -2.03 6.81
CA VAL A 63 -9.79 -1.10 5.68
C VAL A 63 -10.86 -1.47 4.63
N PHE A 64 -11.00 -2.76 4.29
CA PHE A 64 -12.06 -3.22 3.37
C PHE A 64 -13.46 -2.84 3.87
N TYR A 65 -13.76 -3.13 5.14
CA TYR A 65 -15.02 -2.78 5.75
C TYR A 65 -15.30 -1.28 5.70
N ARG A 66 -14.30 -0.45 6.03
CA ARG A 66 -14.45 1.01 6.02
C ARG A 66 -14.64 1.57 4.62
N VAL A 67 -13.89 1.08 3.64
CA VAL A 67 -14.05 1.47 2.22
C VAL A 67 -15.43 1.03 1.72
N TYR A 68 -15.89 -0.16 2.06
CA TYR A 68 -17.23 -0.64 1.70
C TYR A 68 -18.34 0.24 2.28
N MET A 69 -18.25 0.60 3.57
CA MET A 69 -19.20 1.52 4.21
C MET A 69 -19.21 2.89 3.52
N GLN A 70 -18.03 3.43 3.20
CA GLN A 70 -17.92 4.68 2.46
C GLN A 70 -18.53 4.58 1.05
N TRP A 71 -18.34 3.44 0.37
CA TRP A 71 -18.88 3.20 -0.96
C TRP A 71 -20.41 3.16 -0.97
N ILE A 72 -21.04 2.56 0.04
CA ILE A 72 -22.50 2.60 0.22
C ILE A 72 -22.98 4.03 0.44
N LEU A 73 -22.35 4.75 1.36
CA LEU A 73 -22.74 6.13 1.71
C LEU A 73 -22.60 7.09 0.53
N SER A 74 -21.58 6.92 -0.30
CA SER A 74 -21.34 7.74 -1.50
C SER A 74 -22.12 7.28 -2.75
N ARG A 75 -23.27 6.63 -2.59
CA ARG A 75 -24.14 6.15 -3.69
C ARG A 75 -23.39 5.35 -4.76
N LYS A 76 -22.49 4.45 -4.33
CA LYS A 76 -21.66 3.58 -5.17
C LYS A 76 -20.59 4.29 -6.02
N LYS A 77 -20.30 5.57 -5.77
CA LYS A 77 -19.18 6.30 -6.41
C LYS A 77 -18.04 6.48 -5.41
N LEU A 78 -16.92 5.80 -5.64
CA LEU A 78 -15.75 5.89 -4.76
C LEU A 78 -14.69 6.83 -5.36
N ALA A 79 -14.37 7.89 -4.61
CA ALA A 79 -13.31 8.84 -4.98
C ALA A 79 -11.93 8.17 -4.96
N MET A 80 -11.01 8.69 -5.80
CA MET A 80 -9.65 8.16 -5.96
C MET A 80 -8.89 8.02 -4.63
N ILE A 81 -9.18 8.90 -3.67
CA ILE A 81 -8.54 8.93 -2.35
C ILE A 81 -8.80 7.66 -1.52
N TYR A 82 -9.91 6.97 -1.75
CA TYR A 82 -10.27 5.71 -1.06
C TYR A 82 -9.82 4.46 -1.82
N ARG A 83 -9.55 4.59 -3.13
CA ARG A 83 -9.08 3.47 -3.95
C ARG A 83 -7.66 3.07 -3.61
N LEU A 84 -6.80 4.05 -3.32
CA LEU A 84 -5.40 3.80 -2.97
C LEU A 84 -5.27 2.93 -1.70
N PRO A 85 -5.87 3.29 -0.54
CA PRO A 85 -5.83 2.44 0.65
C PRO A 85 -6.48 1.07 0.45
N PHE A 86 -7.50 0.98 -0.41
CA PHE A 86 -8.12 -0.28 -0.76
C PHE A 86 -7.14 -1.19 -1.52
N TYR A 87 -6.48 -0.67 -2.55
CA TYR A 87 -5.52 -1.44 -3.34
C TYR A 87 -4.30 -1.88 -2.54
N THR A 88 -3.76 -1.01 -1.67
CA THR A 88 -2.66 -1.41 -0.78
C THR A 88 -3.11 -2.52 0.16
N ALA A 89 -4.29 -2.40 0.79
CA ALA A 89 -4.87 -3.44 1.62
C ALA A 89 -5.13 -4.76 0.85
N CYS A 90 -5.48 -4.72 -0.43
CA CYS A 90 -5.58 -5.93 -1.27
C CYS A 90 -4.24 -6.64 -1.40
N THR A 91 -3.16 -5.92 -1.73
CA THR A 91 -1.84 -6.54 -1.86
C THR A 91 -1.32 -7.08 -0.53
N ASP A 92 -1.50 -6.33 0.58
CA ASP A 92 -1.09 -6.77 1.91
C ASP A 92 -1.90 -7.98 2.38
N PHE A 93 -3.19 -8.03 2.06
CA PHE A 93 -4.03 -9.19 2.36
C PHE A 93 -3.51 -10.45 1.66
N LEU A 94 -3.14 -10.35 0.38
CA LEU A 94 -2.56 -11.49 -0.36
C LEU A 94 -1.23 -11.96 0.24
N ILE A 95 -0.34 -11.02 0.62
CA ILE A 95 0.92 -11.34 1.31
C ILE A 95 0.63 -12.06 2.63
N ASN A 96 -0.24 -11.49 3.48
CA ASN A 96 -0.54 -12.04 4.79
C ASN A 96 -1.26 -13.39 4.69
N CYS A 97 -2.20 -13.59 3.76
CA CYS A 97 -2.86 -14.89 3.57
C CYS A 97 -1.89 -15.97 3.11
N ASN A 98 -1.02 -15.67 2.14
CA ASN A 98 -0.02 -16.65 1.70
C ASN A 98 0.98 -16.98 2.82
N PHE A 99 1.42 -15.95 3.56
CA PHE A 99 2.34 -16.13 4.67
C PHE A 99 1.68 -16.88 5.84
N PHE A 100 0.39 -16.65 6.08
CA PHE A 100 -0.41 -17.39 7.06
C PHE A 100 -0.45 -18.88 6.73
N ILE A 101 -0.76 -19.26 5.48
CA ILE A 101 -0.78 -20.68 5.06
C ILE A 101 0.60 -21.33 5.25
N ASN A 102 1.67 -20.60 4.93
CA ASN A 102 3.03 -21.06 5.09
C ASN A 102 3.38 -21.31 6.56
N MET A 103 3.13 -20.33 7.43
CA MET A 103 3.44 -20.39 8.86
C MET A 103 2.53 -21.33 9.64
N LEU A 104 1.25 -21.42 9.29
CA LEU A 104 0.30 -22.32 9.94
C LEU A 104 0.70 -23.78 9.76
N HIS A 105 1.20 -24.15 8.57
CA HIS A 105 1.75 -25.49 8.36
C HIS A 105 2.98 -25.74 9.25
N THR A 106 3.90 -24.79 9.31
CA THR A 106 5.08 -24.90 10.19
C THR A 106 4.65 -25.03 11.66
N ALA A 107 3.61 -24.32 12.10
CA ALA A 107 3.10 -24.39 13.46
C ALA A 107 2.47 -25.74 13.81
N ILE A 108 1.63 -26.29 12.91
CA ILE A 108 0.90 -27.54 13.16
C ILE A 108 1.85 -28.75 13.11
N TYR A 109 2.71 -28.80 12.09
CA TYR A 109 3.52 -29.98 11.83
C TYR A 109 4.96 -29.87 12.36
N ALA A 110 5.32 -28.73 12.96
CA ALA A 110 6.69 -28.39 13.33
C ALA A 110 7.70 -28.64 12.18
N GLN A 111 7.24 -28.51 10.94
CA GLN A 111 8.03 -28.70 9.73
C GLN A 111 7.52 -27.78 8.63
N VAL A 112 8.44 -27.28 7.84
CA VAL A 112 8.13 -26.57 6.60
C VAL A 112 7.69 -27.55 5.51
N TRP A 113 6.96 -27.02 4.53
CA TRP A 113 6.41 -27.80 3.43
C TRP A 113 7.46 -28.65 2.68
N ASN A 114 6.99 -29.77 2.13
CA ASN A 114 7.77 -30.62 1.24
C ASN A 114 8.21 -29.87 -0.04
N ASN A 115 9.24 -30.37 -0.71
CA ASN A 115 9.97 -29.65 -1.78
C ASN A 115 9.08 -29.00 -2.85
N MET A 116 8.13 -29.73 -3.46
CA MET A 116 7.30 -29.18 -4.54
C MET A 116 6.27 -28.14 -4.04
N PRO A 117 5.43 -28.44 -3.03
CA PRO A 117 4.55 -27.42 -2.43
C PRO A 117 5.29 -26.18 -1.92
N CYS A 118 6.48 -26.37 -1.33
CA CYS A 118 7.29 -25.28 -0.81
C CYS A 118 7.78 -24.32 -1.90
N LYS A 119 8.17 -24.85 -3.07
CA LYS A 119 8.54 -24.01 -4.23
C LYS A 119 7.36 -23.17 -4.72
N ILE A 120 6.16 -23.74 -4.78
CA ILE A 120 4.95 -23.04 -5.22
C ILE A 120 4.59 -21.92 -4.22
N ILE A 121 4.54 -22.25 -2.93
CA ILE A 121 4.24 -21.27 -1.87
C ILE A 121 5.29 -20.16 -1.85
N GLY A 122 6.58 -20.51 -1.96
CA GLY A 122 7.67 -19.55 -2.05
C GLY A 122 7.56 -18.63 -3.27
N ALA A 123 7.19 -19.18 -4.44
CA ALA A 123 6.96 -18.41 -5.65
C ALA A 123 5.77 -17.44 -5.52
N LEU A 124 4.66 -17.88 -4.92
CA LEU A 124 3.50 -17.03 -4.64
C LEU A 124 3.84 -15.90 -3.65
N ASN A 125 4.59 -16.21 -2.59
CA ASN A 125 5.05 -15.21 -1.63
C ASN A 125 5.88 -14.13 -2.33
N TRP A 126 6.81 -14.55 -3.21
CA TRP A 126 7.61 -13.65 -4.03
C TRP A 126 6.78 -12.82 -5.01
N ALA A 127 5.78 -13.41 -5.65
CA ALA A 127 4.86 -12.69 -6.53
C ALA A 127 4.13 -11.58 -5.77
N PHE A 128 3.51 -11.91 -4.63
CA PHE A 128 2.76 -10.92 -3.86
C PHE A 128 3.65 -9.81 -3.28
N LEU A 129 4.86 -10.13 -2.82
CA LEU A 129 5.83 -9.13 -2.38
C LEU A 129 6.23 -8.18 -3.52
N THR A 130 6.55 -8.71 -4.70
CA THR A 130 6.96 -7.89 -5.85
C THR A 130 5.80 -7.07 -6.41
N ILE A 131 4.56 -7.60 -6.44
CA ILE A 131 3.36 -6.83 -6.77
C ILE A 131 3.22 -5.64 -5.81
N ASN A 132 3.36 -5.85 -4.50
CA ASN A 132 3.26 -4.78 -3.51
C ASN A 132 4.34 -3.71 -3.72
N ILE A 133 5.61 -4.10 -3.90
CA ILE A 133 6.71 -3.16 -4.17
C ILE A 133 6.45 -2.35 -5.44
N CYS A 134 6.13 -3.01 -6.56
CA CYS A 134 5.85 -2.35 -7.83
C CYS A 134 4.64 -1.41 -7.73
N PHE A 135 3.62 -1.80 -6.98
CA PHE A 135 2.43 -0.99 -6.77
C PHE A 135 2.78 0.37 -6.13
N TYR A 136 3.55 0.37 -5.04
CA TYR A 136 3.98 1.61 -4.38
C TYR A 136 4.89 2.46 -5.26
N ALA A 137 5.76 1.84 -6.07
CA ALA A 137 6.59 2.57 -7.04
C ALA A 137 5.73 3.32 -8.05
N VAL A 138 4.75 2.64 -8.65
CA VAL A 138 3.84 3.22 -9.65
C VAL A 138 2.99 4.34 -9.04
N ILE A 139 2.47 4.16 -7.82
CA ILE A 139 1.71 5.21 -7.12
C ILE A 139 2.57 6.44 -6.87
N ALA A 140 3.81 6.27 -6.41
CA ALA A 140 4.72 7.38 -6.15
C ALA A 140 5.00 8.17 -7.43
N ILE A 141 5.26 7.48 -8.55
CA ILE A 141 5.49 8.11 -9.86
C ILE A 141 4.26 8.85 -10.35
N ILE A 142 3.07 8.22 -10.33
CA ILE A 142 1.83 8.87 -10.77
C ILE A 142 1.53 10.10 -9.92
N THR A 143 1.73 10.01 -8.60
CA THR A 143 1.51 11.14 -7.69
C THR A 143 2.50 12.27 -7.97
N TYR A 144 3.77 11.94 -8.25
CA TYR A 144 4.77 12.92 -8.67
C TYR A 144 4.39 13.61 -9.98
N LEU A 145 3.97 12.84 -11.00
CA LEU A 145 3.54 13.39 -12.29
C LEU A 145 2.33 14.32 -12.12
N ARG A 146 1.38 13.94 -11.27
CA ARG A 146 0.20 14.76 -11.00
C ARG A 146 0.55 16.09 -10.33
N ILE A 147 1.38 16.06 -9.29
CA ILE A 147 1.62 17.25 -8.44
C ILE A 147 2.75 18.13 -9.00
N CYS A 148 3.85 17.51 -9.42
CA CYS A 148 5.04 18.26 -9.85
C CYS A 148 5.00 18.61 -11.34
N ARG A 149 4.30 17.81 -12.16
CA ARG A 149 4.20 18.01 -13.61
C ARG A 149 2.79 18.38 -14.08
N GLU A 150 1.80 18.38 -13.19
CA GLU A 150 0.40 18.74 -13.52
C GLU A 150 -0.20 17.85 -14.63
N ILE A 151 0.32 16.62 -14.76
CA ILE A 151 -0.18 15.61 -15.70
C ILE A 151 -1.25 14.78 -15.01
N HIS A 152 -2.52 15.05 -15.34
CA HIS A 152 -3.66 14.35 -14.74
C HIS A 152 -3.98 13.07 -15.51
N LEU A 153 -3.45 11.95 -15.04
CA LEU A 153 -3.82 10.62 -15.55
C LEU A 153 -5.15 10.19 -14.91
N ASN A 154 -6.23 10.25 -15.68
CA ASN A 154 -7.56 9.92 -15.20
C ASN A 154 -7.82 8.41 -15.32
N TYR A 155 -7.50 7.66 -14.27
CA TYR A 155 -7.69 6.20 -14.24
C TYR A 155 -9.12 5.75 -13.95
N GLY A 156 -10.08 6.66 -13.77
CA GLY A 156 -11.49 6.41 -13.39
C GLY A 156 -12.07 5.02 -13.71
N LYS A 157 -12.26 4.68 -15.00
CA LYS A 157 -12.73 3.36 -15.49
C LYS A 157 -11.59 2.41 -15.91
N TYR A 158 -10.36 2.92 -15.92
CA TYR A 158 -9.14 2.29 -16.44
C TYR A 158 -8.14 1.88 -15.33
N ASP A 159 -8.58 1.73 -14.08
CA ASP A 159 -7.72 1.27 -12.98
C ASP A 159 -7.08 -0.10 -13.27
N TYR A 160 -7.68 -0.92 -14.16
CA TYR A 160 -7.06 -2.16 -14.62
C TYR A 160 -5.73 -1.94 -15.36
N LYS A 161 -5.53 -0.79 -16.04
CA LYS A 161 -4.26 -0.46 -16.72
C LYS A 161 -3.14 -0.23 -15.70
N LEU A 162 -3.45 0.32 -14.53
CA LEU A 162 -2.51 0.47 -13.42
C LEU A 162 -2.01 -0.91 -12.95
N TRP A 163 -2.95 -1.81 -12.68
CA TRP A 163 -2.65 -3.16 -12.23
C TRP A 163 -1.90 -3.97 -13.28
N LEU A 164 -2.19 -3.76 -14.57
CA LEU A 164 -1.46 -4.41 -15.65
C LEU A 164 0.04 -4.08 -15.62
N ILE A 165 0.40 -2.80 -15.45
CA ILE A 165 1.80 -2.36 -15.35
C ILE A 165 2.48 -2.98 -14.12
N VAL A 166 1.78 -3.00 -12.98
CA VAL A 166 2.29 -3.54 -11.72
C VAL A 166 2.53 -5.04 -11.81
N ILE A 167 1.57 -5.78 -12.36
CA ILE A 167 1.67 -7.23 -12.54
C ILE A 167 2.77 -7.56 -13.56
N ALA A 168 2.86 -6.83 -14.68
CA ALA A 168 3.91 -7.04 -15.66
C ALA A 168 5.31 -6.82 -15.07
N GLY A 169 5.51 -5.74 -14.29
CA GLY A 169 6.77 -5.48 -13.60
C GLY A 169 7.13 -6.57 -12.58
N SER A 170 6.14 -7.02 -11.80
CA SER A 170 6.32 -8.13 -10.86
C SER A 170 6.69 -9.44 -11.56
N MET A 171 6.02 -9.78 -12.67
CA MET A 171 6.32 -10.99 -13.44
C MET A 171 7.77 -11.00 -13.94
N ILE A 172 8.30 -9.88 -14.44
CA ILE A 172 9.69 -9.79 -14.89
C ILE A 172 10.65 -10.13 -13.75
N ILE A 173 10.44 -9.53 -12.57
CA ILE A 173 11.28 -9.79 -11.39
C ILE A 173 11.16 -11.26 -10.95
N GLN A 174 9.95 -11.82 -11.01
CA GLN A 174 9.70 -13.20 -10.63
C GLN A 174 10.38 -14.21 -11.57
N LEU A 175 10.38 -13.95 -12.87
CA LEU A 175 11.07 -14.79 -13.86
C LEU A 175 12.56 -14.87 -13.59
N VAL A 176 13.19 -13.77 -13.15
CA VAL A 176 14.61 -13.75 -12.75
C VAL A 176 14.85 -14.61 -11.51
N ASN A 177 13.89 -14.68 -10.58
CA ASN A 177 14.08 -15.39 -9.31
C ASN A 177 13.50 -16.83 -9.26
N ILE A 178 12.80 -17.28 -10.29
CA ILE A 178 11.99 -18.52 -10.21
C ILE A 178 12.78 -19.78 -9.84
N GLN A 179 14.05 -19.85 -10.25
CA GLN A 179 14.94 -20.99 -10.00
C GLN A 179 15.47 -21.04 -8.56
N ASN A 180 15.40 -19.93 -7.81
CA ASN A 180 15.98 -19.79 -6.48
C ASN A 180 14.96 -20.01 -5.34
N ASN A 181 13.71 -20.34 -5.68
CA ASN A 181 12.65 -20.59 -4.70
C ASN A 181 12.83 -21.95 -4.03
N GLY A 182 12.54 -22.02 -2.73
CA GLY A 182 12.70 -23.26 -1.97
C GLY A 182 12.45 -23.15 -0.47
N LYS A 183 12.87 -24.21 0.22
CA LYS A 183 12.77 -24.40 1.67
C LYS A 183 13.86 -23.63 2.42
N ARG A 184 13.45 -22.95 3.50
CA ARG A 184 14.32 -22.46 4.59
C ARG A 184 13.93 -23.13 5.90
N ASP A 185 14.59 -22.72 6.99
CA ASP A 185 14.42 -23.30 8.32
C ASP A 185 12.97 -23.16 8.81
N TYR A 186 12.41 -21.96 8.80
CA TYR A 186 11.09 -21.69 9.38
C TYR A 186 9.96 -21.55 8.35
N TRP A 187 10.26 -21.28 7.08
CA TRP A 187 9.23 -21.12 6.03
C TRP A 187 9.74 -21.34 4.61
N CYS A 188 8.81 -21.43 3.67
CA CYS A 188 9.09 -21.49 2.24
C CYS A 188 9.24 -20.09 1.62
N ALA A 189 10.40 -19.79 1.03
CA ALA A 189 10.62 -18.51 0.33
C ALA A 189 11.78 -18.61 -0.67
N ALA A 190 12.96 -18.99 -0.20
CA ALA A 190 14.17 -19.13 -1.00
C ALA A 190 14.91 -20.38 -0.54
N LYS A 191 15.71 -21.00 -1.40
CA LYS A 191 16.52 -22.16 -1.00
C LYS A 191 17.57 -21.74 0.05
N SER A 192 17.69 -22.47 1.16
CA SER A 192 18.78 -22.26 2.14
C SER A 192 20.16 -22.40 1.47
N GLY A 193 21.13 -21.62 1.97
CA GLY A 193 22.49 -21.55 1.43
C GLY A 193 22.65 -20.78 0.11
N GLN A 194 21.57 -20.24 -0.47
CA GLN A 194 21.63 -19.41 -1.68
C GLN A 194 21.37 -17.93 -1.38
N ILE A 195 22.26 -17.06 -1.88
CA ILE A 195 22.16 -15.60 -1.71
C ILE A 195 21.40 -14.90 -2.83
N ASN A 196 21.23 -15.53 -4.01
CA ASN A 196 20.67 -14.90 -5.20
C ASN A 196 19.29 -14.27 -4.96
N SER A 197 18.37 -15.02 -4.34
CA SER A 197 17.05 -14.51 -3.96
C SER A 197 17.14 -13.28 -3.06
N ALA A 198 18.03 -13.30 -2.06
CA ALA A 198 18.20 -12.15 -1.18
C ALA A 198 18.74 -10.94 -1.94
N ILE A 199 19.70 -11.14 -2.87
CA ILE A 199 20.32 -10.06 -3.65
C ILE A 199 19.30 -9.40 -4.56
N ILE A 200 18.51 -10.21 -5.27
CA ILE A 200 17.47 -9.71 -6.17
C ILE A 200 16.45 -8.89 -5.36
N LEU A 201 15.99 -9.41 -4.22
CA LEU A 201 14.98 -8.72 -3.40
C LEU A 201 15.53 -7.43 -2.80
N PHE A 202 16.72 -7.47 -2.20
CA PHE A 202 17.36 -6.30 -1.61
C PHE A 202 17.63 -5.22 -2.66
N SER A 203 18.17 -5.58 -3.83
CA SER A 203 18.42 -4.65 -4.92
C SER A 203 17.13 -4.01 -5.41
N THR A 204 16.07 -4.81 -5.59
CA THR A 204 14.75 -4.34 -6.01
C THR A 204 14.17 -3.34 -5.00
N ILE A 205 14.20 -3.68 -3.70
CA ILE A 205 13.69 -2.81 -2.64
C ILE A 205 14.47 -1.49 -2.62
N THR A 206 15.81 -1.54 -2.68
CA THR A 206 16.65 -0.34 -2.67
C THR A 206 16.36 0.57 -3.87
N ILE A 207 16.30 0.03 -5.09
CA ILE A 207 15.99 0.81 -6.30
C ILE A 207 14.62 1.49 -6.17
N VAL A 208 13.61 0.73 -5.73
CA VAL A 208 12.25 1.27 -5.59
C VAL A 208 12.16 2.31 -4.48
N LEU A 209 12.82 2.10 -3.34
CA LEU A 209 12.88 3.10 -2.28
C LEU A 209 13.58 4.38 -2.75
N SER A 210 14.66 4.29 -3.53
CA SER A 210 15.30 5.48 -4.12
C SER A 210 14.36 6.26 -5.02
N ILE A 211 13.60 5.58 -5.90
CA ILE A 211 12.58 6.21 -6.75
C ILE A 211 11.52 6.90 -5.89
N ILE A 212 10.99 6.19 -4.90
CA ILE A 212 9.95 6.70 -4.01
C ILE A 212 10.45 7.92 -3.22
N LEU A 213 11.66 7.88 -2.68
CA LEU A 213 12.27 9.00 -1.97
C LEU A 213 12.45 10.22 -2.87
N PHE A 214 12.91 10.02 -4.12
CA PHE A 214 13.02 11.10 -5.09
C PHE A 214 11.65 11.74 -5.39
N CYS A 215 10.62 10.94 -5.65
CA CYS A 215 9.25 11.41 -5.86
C CYS A 215 8.74 12.16 -4.62
N TYR A 216 8.94 11.59 -3.43
CA TYR A 216 8.54 12.15 -2.14
C TYR A 216 9.13 13.55 -1.90
N ILE A 217 10.45 13.68 -2.03
CA ILE A 217 11.15 14.96 -1.81
C ILE A 217 10.70 16.01 -2.83
N SER A 218 10.51 15.60 -4.08
CA SER A 218 10.04 16.50 -5.14
C SER A 218 8.64 17.03 -4.88
N ILE A 219 7.72 16.15 -4.45
CA ILE A 219 6.35 16.52 -4.06
C ILE A 219 6.38 17.47 -2.87
N LEU A 220 7.15 17.15 -1.83
CA LEU A 220 7.28 17.98 -0.63
C LEU A 220 7.76 19.40 -0.98
N ARG A 221 8.78 19.51 -1.84
CA ARG A 221 9.32 20.80 -2.29
C ARG A 221 8.27 21.62 -3.06
N LYS A 222 7.51 21.02 -3.97
CA LYS A 222 6.46 21.72 -4.73
C LYS A 222 5.33 22.18 -3.80
N VAL A 223 4.90 21.33 -2.86
CA VAL A 223 3.85 21.64 -1.88
C VAL A 223 4.27 22.77 -0.92
N HIS A 224 5.53 22.79 -0.49
CA HIS A 224 6.02 23.83 0.42
C HIS A 224 6.18 25.20 -0.25
N LYS A 225 6.57 25.24 -1.54
CA LYS A 225 6.72 26.49 -2.32
C LYS A 225 5.41 27.10 -2.79
N ALA A 226 4.33 26.31 -2.88
CA ALA A 226 3.02 26.78 -3.32
C ALA A 226 2.47 27.99 -2.53
N PRO A 227 2.47 28.00 -1.17
CA PRO A 227 1.97 29.14 -0.40
C PRO A 227 2.76 30.45 -0.60
N GLU A 228 4.07 30.39 -0.92
CA GLU A 228 4.88 31.59 -1.19
C GLU A 228 4.52 32.26 -2.54
N PHE A 229 4.07 31.48 -3.51
CA PHE A 229 3.64 31.99 -4.82
C PHE A 229 2.25 32.66 -4.76
N LEU A 230 1.37 32.14 -3.89
CA LEU A 230 0.03 32.67 -3.65
C LEU A 230 0.08 34.01 -2.88
N SER A 231 0.92 34.11 -1.84
CA SER A 231 1.05 35.34 -1.06
C SER A 231 1.61 36.51 -1.89
N SER A 232 2.60 36.24 -2.75
CA SER A 232 3.23 37.22 -3.64
C SER A 232 2.35 37.66 -4.84
N SER A 233 1.47 36.78 -5.33
CA SER A 233 0.51 37.12 -6.39
C SER A 233 -0.66 37.97 -5.89
N SER A 234 -1.08 37.81 -4.62
CA SER A 234 -2.15 38.64 -4.02
C SER A 234 -1.72 40.09 -3.79
N SER A 235 -0.43 40.35 -3.53
CA SER A 235 0.08 41.70 -3.31
C SER A 235 0.19 42.54 -4.60
N ASN A 236 0.26 41.91 -5.77
CA ASN A 236 0.46 42.58 -7.06
C ASN A 236 -0.83 42.83 -7.88
N SER A 237 -1.99 42.38 -7.41
CA SER A 237 -3.26 42.43 -8.16
C SER A 237 -4.19 43.58 -7.75
N ARG A 238 -3.65 44.72 -7.30
CA ARG A 238 -4.42 45.95 -7.00
C ARG A 238 -4.75 46.83 -8.23
N SER A 239 -4.66 46.29 -9.44
CA SER A 239 -4.87 47.04 -10.68
C SER A 239 -6.11 46.56 -11.45
N SER A 240 -7.21 47.29 -11.21
CA SER A 240 -8.41 47.54 -12.03
C SER A 240 -9.04 46.44 -12.92
N ARG A 241 -10.35 46.27 -12.68
CA ARG A 241 -11.45 46.08 -13.66
C ARG A 241 -11.77 44.64 -14.17
N ASN A 242 -12.03 43.73 -13.23
CA ASN A 242 -13.14 42.74 -13.28
C ASN A 242 -13.09 41.90 -11.98
N GLU A 243 -13.28 42.57 -10.84
CA GLU A 243 -13.00 42.00 -9.51
C GLU A 243 -13.82 40.74 -9.22
N ASN A 244 -15.10 40.68 -9.62
CA ASN A 244 -15.94 39.55 -9.23
C ASN A 244 -15.56 38.23 -9.94
N THR A 245 -15.29 38.26 -11.25
CA THR A 245 -14.98 37.05 -12.02
C THR A 245 -13.52 36.61 -11.85
N ALA A 246 -12.60 37.56 -11.70
CA ALA A 246 -11.20 37.27 -11.43
C ALA A 246 -11.00 36.72 -10.01
N ASN A 247 -11.66 37.32 -9.00
CA ASN A 247 -11.58 36.81 -7.63
C ASN A 247 -12.22 35.42 -7.51
N VAL A 248 -13.35 35.15 -8.18
CA VAL A 248 -13.96 33.81 -8.20
C VAL A 248 -13.03 32.75 -8.84
N ARG A 249 -12.33 33.08 -9.93
CA ARG A 249 -11.35 32.15 -10.53
C ARG A 249 -10.14 31.92 -9.65
N VAL A 250 -9.62 32.95 -9.00
CA VAL A 250 -8.48 32.85 -8.07
C VAL A 250 -8.87 32.01 -6.86
N ILE A 251 -10.04 32.24 -6.27
CA ILE A 251 -10.57 31.46 -5.13
C ILE A 251 -10.83 30.00 -5.52
N ALA A 252 -11.37 29.74 -6.72
CA ALA A 252 -11.59 28.38 -7.20
C ALA A 252 -10.27 27.64 -7.46
N PHE A 253 -9.26 28.32 -8.02
CA PHE A 253 -7.92 27.77 -8.22
C PHE A 253 -7.21 27.52 -6.88
N GLU A 254 -7.35 28.43 -5.92
CA GLU A 254 -6.81 28.31 -4.56
C GLU A 254 -7.45 27.11 -3.83
N HIS A 255 -8.77 26.98 -3.87
CA HIS A 255 -9.48 25.84 -3.30
C HIS A 255 -9.06 24.50 -3.94
N TYR A 256 -8.94 24.46 -5.27
CA TYR A 256 -8.48 23.27 -5.99
C TYR A 256 -7.04 22.88 -5.58
N SER A 257 -6.14 23.86 -5.50
CA SER A 257 -4.75 23.64 -5.05
C SER A 257 -4.66 23.18 -3.60
N GLU A 258 -5.57 23.63 -2.72
CA GLU A 258 -5.61 23.23 -1.32
C GLU A 258 -6.13 21.79 -1.16
N VAL A 259 -7.14 21.39 -1.94
CA VAL A 259 -7.66 20.02 -1.98
C VAL A 259 -6.58 19.05 -2.48
N GLU A 260 -5.86 19.40 -3.55
CA GLU A 260 -4.74 18.60 -4.05
C GLU A 260 -3.59 18.51 -3.05
N ARG A 261 -3.29 19.59 -2.32
CA ARG A 261 -2.30 19.59 -1.24
C ARG A 261 -2.68 18.67 -0.08
N LYS A 262 -3.94 18.67 0.34
CA LYS A 262 -4.45 17.78 1.39
C LYS A 262 -4.35 16.32 0.94
N ALA A 263 -4.70 16.02 -0.33
CA ALA A 263 -4.54 14.69 -0.89
C ALA A 263 -3.06 14.26 -0.97
N ALA A 264 -2.16 15.17 -1.39
CA ALA A 264 -0.72 14.94 -1.44
C ALA A 264 -0.14 14.57 -0.07
N LYS A 265 -0.51 15.31 0.99
CA LYS A 265 -0.05 15.03 2.36
C LYS A 265 -0.52 13.66 2.87
N LYS A 266 -1.73 13.23 2.50
CA LYS A 266 -2.22 11.88 2.80
C LYS A 266 -1.37 10.82 2.08
N ILE A 267 -1.16 10.96 0.77
CA ILE A 267 -0.33 10.03 -0.01
C ILE A 267 1.10 9.97 0.54
N LEU A 268 1.66 11.11 0.94
CA LEU A 268 2.97 11.23 1.56
C LEU A 268 3.07 10.39 2.85
N SER A 269 2.00 10.39 3.66
CA SER A 269 1.91 9.59 4.88
C SER A 269 1.86 8.09 4.59
N TYR A 270 1.14 7.66 3.55
CA TYR A 270 1.15 6.25 3.09
C TYR A 270 2.53 5.83 2.56
N ILE A 271 3.24 6.72 1.85
CA ILE A 271 4.61 6.48 1.38
C ILE A 271 5.57 6.33 2.57
N ALA A 272 5.43 7.16 3.61
CA ALA A 272 6.25 7.03 4.81
C ALA A 272 6.06 5.67 5.51
N MET A 273 4.83 5.16 5.57
CA MET A 273 4.60 3.81 6.10
C MET A 273 5.24 2.72 5.26
N PHE A 274 5.23 2.86 3.94
CA PHE A 274 5.93 1.93 3.06
C PHE A 274 7.43 1.91 3.40
N ILE A 275 8.06 3.07 3.57
CA ILE A 275 9.47 3.13 3.98
C ILE A 275 9.69 2.39 5.31
N LEU A 276 8.83 2.63 6.31
CA LEU A 276 8.93 1.95 7.61
C LEU A 276 8.73 0.43 7.51
N GLN A 277 7.84 -0.03 6.64
CA GLN A 277 7.60 -1.45 6.40
C GLN A 277 8.81 -2.14 5.77
N TRP A 278 9.47 -1.51 4.80
CA TRP A 278 10.54 -2.16 4.04
C TRP A 278 11.92 -2.07 4.67
N ILE A 279 12.15 -1.18 5.65
CA ILE A 279 13.42 -1.13 6.41
C ILE A 279 13.72 -2.45 7.13
N PRO A 280 12.83 -3.03 7.97
CA PRO A 280 13.06 -4.34 8.58
C PRO A 280 13.29 -5.46 7.55
N MET A 281 12.59 -5.40 6.41
CA MET A 281 12.80 -6.37 5.33
C MET A 281 14.20 -6.25 4.71
N LEU A 282 14.70 -5.04 4.48
CA LEU A 282 16.06 -4.80 4.01
C LEU A 282 17.10 -5.33 4.98
N ILE A 283 16.91 -5.09 6.29
CA ILE A 283 17.80 -5.61 7.33
C ILE A 283 17.82 -7.15 7.27
N SER A 284 16.66 -7.79 7.17
CA SER A 284 16.54 -9.25 7.01
C SER A 284 17.25 -9.77 5.76
N GLN A 285 17.10 -9.09 4.61
CA GLN A 285 17.80 -9.51 3.38
C GLN A 285 19.30 -9.22 3.42
N GLY A 286 19.73 -8.13 4.05
CA GLY A 286 21.14 -7.79 4.23
C GLY A 286 21.87 -8.78 5.12
N ALA A 287 21.24 -9.22 6.22
CA ALA A 287 21.76 -10.29 7.06
C ALA A 287 21.96 -11.61 6.28
N ARG A 288 21.07 -11.89 5.32
CA ARG A 288 21.18 -13.07 4.46
C ARG A 288 22.33 -12.99 3.44
N PHE A 289 22.86 -11.82 3.14
CA PHE A 289 24.06 -11.69 2.29
C PHE A 289 25.29 -12.30 2.94
N VAL A 290 25.39 -12.15 4.26
CA VAL A 290 26.47 -12.72 5.06
C VAL A 290 26.13 -14.13 5.55
N LEU A 291 25.16 -14.80 4.89
CA LEU A 291 24.69 -16.16 5.20
C LEU A 291 24.20 -16.33 6.64
N ASN A 292 23.70 -15.25 7.26
CA ASN A 292 23.12 -15.31 8.60
C ASN A 292 21.67 -15.85 8.52
N GLU A 293 21.44 -17.01 9.15
CA GLU A 293 20.14 -17.68 9.25
C GLU A 293 19.62 -17.71 10.71
N GLU A 294 20.08 -16.81 11.57
CA GLU A 294 19.64 -16.72 12.96
C GLU A 294 18.15 -16.33 13.08
N PRO A 295 17.45 -16.73 14.17
CA PRO A 295 16.02 -16.49 14.37
C PRO A 295 15.59 -15.03 14.23
N TRP A 296 16.43 -14.07 14.67
CA TRP A 296 16.12 -12.64 14.57
C TRP A 296 15.98 -12.15 13.12
N VAL A 297 16.67 -12.79 12.17
CA VAL A 297 16.58 -12.49 10.72
C VAL A 297 15.17 -12.79 10.22
N TYR A 298 14.57 -13.88 10.72
CA TYR A 298 13.21 -14.27 10.43
C TYR A 298 12.22 -13.32 11.09
N VAL A 299 12.43 -12.91 12.34
CA VAL A 299 11.61 -11.89 13.03
C VAL A 299 11.58 -10.58 12.25
N MET A 300 12.73 -10.06 11.81
CA MET A 300 12.79 -8.84 10.99
C MET A 300 12.05 -9.01 9.65
N GLY A 301 12.19 -10.18 9.03
CA GLY A 301 11.45 -10.53 7.82
C GLY A 301 9.94 -10.57 8.04
N THR A 302 9.49 -11.03 9.20
CA THR A 302 8.08 -11.08 9.59
C THR A 302 7.50 -9.70 9.82
N ILE A 303 8.24 -8.83 10.53
CA ILE A 303 7.86 -7.43 10.74
C ILE A 303 7.64 -6.77 9.37
N GLY A 304 8.61 -6.87 8.47
CA GLY A 304 8.49 -6.23 7.15
C GLY A 304 7.34 -6.77 6.28
N ARG A 305 6.96 -8.04 6.42
CA ARG A 305 5.81 -8.62 5.69
C ARG A 305 4.47 -8.15 6.24
N SER A 306 4.32 -8.21 7.56
CA SER A 306 3.00 -8.09 8.20
C SER A 306 2.66 -6.64 8.57
N PHE A 307 3.68 -5.78 8.69
CA PHE A 307 3.49 -4.38 9.06
C PHE A 307 2.71 -3.57 8.02
N GLY A 308 2.62 -4.01 6.76
CA GLY A 308 1.82 -3.34 5.73
C GLY A 308 0.35 -3.22 6.11
N GLY A 309 -0.28 -4.33 6.52
CA GLY A 309 -1.69 -4.34 6.93
C GLY A 309 -1.96 -3.50 8.18
N ILE A 310 -1.05 -3.57 9.17
CA ILE A 310 -1.12 -2.77 10.41
C ILE A 310 -0.93 -1.28 10.08
N GLY A 311 0.05 -0.97 9.25
CA GLY A 311 0.40 0.39 8.89
C GLY A 311 -0.69 1.07 8.07
N ASN A 312 -1.29 0.34 7.12
CA ASN A 312 -2.41 0.82 6.32
C ASN A 312 -3.66 1.07 7.19
N LEU A 313 -3.93 0.23 8.19
CA LEU A 313 -4.97 0.49 9.19
C LEU A 313 -4.73 1.82 9.92
N ILE A 314 -3.53 2.00 10.48
CA ILE A 314 -3.18 3.22 11.23
C ILE A 314 -3.32 4.45 10.35
N GLN A 315 -2.79 4.41 9.13
CA GLN A 315 -2.88 5.52 8.19
C GLN A 315 -4.30 5.82 7.76
N PHE A 316 -5.12 4.80 7.55
CA PHE A 316 -6.51 4.98 7.20
C PHE A 316 -7.26 5.70 8.32
N ILE A 317 -7.07 5.27 9.57
CA ILE A 317 -7.68 5.90 10.74
C ILE A 317 -7.21 7.35 10.91
N LEU A 318 -5.91 7.62 10.75
CA LEU A 318 -5.37 8.98 10.87
C LEU A 318 -5.93 9.92 9.79
N ASN A 319 -6.13 9.43 8.58
CA ASN A 319 -6.54 10.24 7.44
C ASN A 319 -8.06 10.41 7.31
N GLU A 320 -8.84 9.40 7.69
CA GLU A 320 -10.29 9.35 7.51
C GLU A 320 -11.08 9.41 8.84
N GLY A 321 -10.40 9.20 9.97
CA GLY A 321 -11.03 9.07 11.29
C GLY A 321 -11.68 7.70 11.49
N PHE A 322 -12.28 7.49 12.67
CA PHE A 322 -12.93 6.22 13.05
C PHE A 322 -14.30 5.99 12.40
N PHE A 323 -15.00 7.07 12.01
CA PHE A 323 -16.35 7.01 11.47
C PHE A 323 -16.37 7.47 10.01
N PRO A 324 -17.16 6.82 9.14
CA PRO A 324 -17.33 7.28 7.77
C PRO A 324 -18.01 8.65 7.76
N LYS A 325 -17.64 9.50 6.81
CA LYS A 325 -18.16 10.85 6.66
C LYS A 325 -18.99 10.93 5.38
N SER A 326 -20.16 11.56 5.46
CA SER A 326 -20.91 11.92 4.25
C SER A 326 -20.14 12.99 3.50
N TYR A 327 -19.63 12.64 2.32
CA TYR A 327 -19.13 13.64 1.37
C TYR A 327 -20.32 14.06 0.50
N ASP A 328 -20.80 15.29 0.67
CA ASP A 328 -21.74 15.88 -0.28
C ASP A 328 -21.02 16.18 -1.58
N ILE A 329 -21.22 15.31 -2.57
CA ILE A 329 -20.74 15.46 -3.94
C ILE A 329 -21.29 16.77 -4.58
N ASN A 330 -22.35 17.34 -4.01
CA ASN A 330 -22.93 18.61 -4.46
C ASN A 330 -22.16 19.85 -4.03
N TYR A 331 -21.36 19.82 -2.95
CA TYR A 331 -20.67 21.02 -2.48
C TYR A 331 -19.51 21.46 -3.40
N ASP A 332 -18.90 20.50 -4.13
CA ASP A 332 -17.89 20.78 -5.16
C ASP A 332 -18.52 21.05 -6.55
N ASN A 333 -19.73 20.54 -6.83
CA ASN A 333 -20.41 20.73 -8.12
C ASN A 333 -21.28 21.99 -8.20
N GLU A 334 -21.91 22.45 -7.10
CA GLU A 334 -22.72 23.68 -7.12
C GLU A 334 -21.86 24.94 -7.16
N ASN A 335 -20.65 24.93 -6.59
CA ASN A 335 -19.72 26.06 -6.70
C ASN A 335 -18.86 26.04 -7.98
N SER A 336 -18.74 24.91 -8.67
CA SER A 336 -18.05 24.82 -9.98
C SER A 336 -19.00 24.96 -11.18
N GLY A 337 -20.30 24.67 -11.00
CA GLY A 337 -21.32 24.74 -12.05
C GLY A 337 -21.86 26.15 -12.34
N ILE A 338 -21.77 27.10 -11.40
CA ILE A 338 -22.39 28.43 -11.57
C ILE A 338 -21.56 29.40 -12.43
N SER A 339 -20.30 29.09 -12.78
CA SER A 339 -19.41 30.06 -13.47
C SER A 339 -18.86 29.66 -14.85
N LEU A 340 -19.14 28.47 -15.39
CA LEU A 340 -18.54 28.07 -16.68
C LEU A 340 -19.49 28.11 -17.89
N GLU A 341 -20.81 28.13 -17.69
CA GLU A 341 -21.76 28.14 -18.81
C GLU A 341 -21.94 29.54 -19.44
N ASN A 342 -21.58 30.61 -18.72
CA ASN A 342 -21.76 32.00 -19.15
C ASN A 342 -20.47 32.69 -19.66
N THR A 343 -19.40 31.96 -19.96
CA THR A 343 -18.21 32.58 -20.56
C THR A 343 -17.60 31.66 -21.62
N LYS A 344 -18.23 31.62 -22.80
CA LYS A 344 -17.53 31.29 -24.05
C LYS A 344 -16.91 32.58 -24.60
N PRO A 345 -15.59 32.84 -24.44
CA PRO A 345 -14.93 33.81 -25.29
C PRO A 345 -14.65 33.17 -26.65
N LYS A 346 -15.06 33.85 -27.73
CA LYS A 346 -14.48 33.63 -29.06
C LYS A 346 -12.97 33.90 -28.96
N ILE A 347 -12.13 32.88 -29.09
CA ILE A 347 -10.68 33.06 -29.18
C ILE A 347 -10.27 32.89 -30.64
N ASN A 348 -9.86 34.00 -31.23
CA ASN A 348 -9.05 34.06 -32.45
C ASN A 348 -7.60 33.65 -32.13
N SER A 349 -7.06 32.83 -33.02
CA SER A 349 -5.66 32.56 -33.37
C SER A 349 -4.51 32.81 -32.39
N LYS A 350 -3.71 31.74 -32.28
CA LYS A 350 -2.25 31.62 -32.07
C LYS A 350 -1.73 31.50 -30.63
N ASP A 351 -1.00 30.38 -30.49
CA ASP A 351 0.00 30.02 -29.49
C ASP A 351 -0.50 29.55 -28.11
N ASP A 352 -0.89 28.27 -28.06
CA ASP A 352 -0.35 27.26 -27.12
C ASP A 352 -0.99 25.89 -27.41
N LYS A 353 -0.18 24.93 -27.89
CA LYS A 353 -0.64 23.56 -28.19
C LYS A 353 -0.79 22.76 -26.88
N ILE A 354 -2.00 22.72 -26.34
CA ILE A 354 -2.44 21.61 -25.49
C ILE A 354 -2.60 20.39 -26.40
N ILE A 355 -1.70 19.41 -26.31
CA ILE A 355 -1.84 18.14 -27.02
C ILE A 355 -2.86 17.30 -26.24
N ILE A 356 -4.12 17.38 -26.64
CA ILE A 356 -5.15 16.41 -26.31
C ILE A 356 -5.05 15.31 -27.36
N ILE A 357 -4.46 14.17 -27.01
CA ILE A 357 -4.56 12.97 -27.87
C ILE A 357 -5.97 12.42 -27.68
N ASN A 358 -6.83 12.76 -28.63
CA ASN A 358 -8.17 12.22 -28.76
C ASN A 358 -8.15 11.32 -30.00
N GLU A 359 -7.92 10.03 -29.82
CA GLU A 359 -8.09 9.04 -30.90
C GLU A 359 -9.41 8.31 -30.66
N ASN A 360 -10.43 8.78 -31.37
CA ASN A 360 -11.60 8.00 -31.78
C ASN A 360 -11.83 8.32 -33.26
N SER A 361 -11.38 7.44 -34.14
CA SER A 361 -11.96 7.19 -35.46
C SER A 361 -11.31 5.95 -36.07
N ASP A 362 -11.83 4.78 -35.70
CA ASP A 362 -12.33 3.69 -36.57
C ASP A 362 -12.39 2.36 -35.83
#